data_AF-A0A1S2IVM4-F1
#
_entry.id   AF-A0A1S2IVM4-F1
#
_cell.length_a   1.000
_cell.length_b   1.000
_cell.length_c   1.000
_cell.angle_alpha   90.00
_cell.angle_beta   90.00
_cell.angle_gamma   90.00
#
_symmetry.space_group_name_H-M   'P 1'
#
loop_
_entity.id
_entity.type
_entity.pdbx_description
1 polymer ?
#
loop_
_entity_poly.entity_id
_entity_poly.type
_entity_poly.pdbx_seq_one_letter_code
_entity_poly.pdbx_strand_id
1 'polypeptide(L)'
;MSEQIGQVEAYQQPIAQKPAWCPEWWKHPEVVQRLYVSWKAYQQAVDRMSEDKGAKSAWWVQHWDHHARVLFDKQQGPFRACNQAGHLADNDDTPLPIVVEVPPDDARLI
;
A
#
# COMPACT_ATOMS: atom_id res chain seq x y z
N MET A 1 -11.36 -1.97 22.19
CA MET A 1 -10.10 -2.72 22.20
C MET A 1 -9.75 -3.01 20.76
N SER A 2 -8.81 -2.25 20.19
CA SER A 2 -8.45 -2.38 18.78
C SER A 2 -7.47 -3.54 18.64
N GLU A 3 -7.92 -4.66 18.09
CA GLU A 3 -7.04 -5.77 17.71
C GLU A 3 -6.18 -5.34 16.51
N GLN A 4 -4.87 -5.43 16.70
CA GLN A 4 -3.84 -5.08 15.72
C GLN A 4 -3.74 -6.20 14.66
N ILE A 5 -4.22 -5.93 13.45
CA ILE A 5 -4.31 -6.92 12.35
C ILE A 5 -3.11 -6.80 11.38
N GLY A 6 -1.88 -6.70 11.89
CA GLY A 6 -0.70 -6.67 11.01
C GLY A 6 0.63 -6.48 11.74
N GLN A 7 1.56 -7.41 11.52
CA GLN A 7 2.94 -7.29 11.98
C GLN A 7 3.68 -6.19 11.21
N VAL A 8 3.64 -4.98 11.76
CA VAL A 8 4.75 -4.04 11.60
C VAL A 8 5.24 -3.68 13.01
N GLU A 9 5.45 -4.69 13.85
CA GLU A 9 6.16 -4.48 15.10
C GLU A 9 7.64 -4.31 14.75
N ALA A 10 8.09 -3.05 14.71
CA ALA A 10 9.51 -2.76 14.82
C ALA A 10 9.95 -3.21 16.22
N TYR A 11 10.24 -4.50 16.39
CA TYR A 11 10.77 -5.08 17.61
C TYR A 11 12.12 -4.43 17.94
N GLN A 12 12.08 -3.33 18.71
CA GLN A 12 13.23 -2.72 19.39
C GLN A 12 14.45 -2.37 18.51
N GLN A 13 14.32 -2.40 17.18
CA GLN A 13 15.40 -2.01 16.28
C GLN A 13 15.38 -0.50 16.10
N PRO A 14 16.52 0.20 16.26
CA PRO A 14 16.60 1.61 15.90
C PRO A 14 16.27 1.76 14.41
N ILE A 15 15.28 2.60 14.11
CA ILE A 15 14.78 2.85 12.75
C ILE A 15 15.79 3.77 12.03
N ALA A 16 17.01 3.25 11.77
CA ALA A 16 18.06 3.97 11.06
C ALA A 16 17.78 4.09 9.54
N GLN A 17 16.76 3.39 9.04
CA GLN A 17 16.37 3.35 7.63
C GLN A 17 15.05 4.09 7.41
N LYS A 18 14.85 4.64 6.20
CA LYS A 18 13.56 5.24 5.80
C LYS A 18 12.40 4.31 6.22
N PRO A 19 11.43 4.80 7.00
CA PRO A 19 10.31 3.97 7.41
C PRO A 19 9.62 3.40 6.17
N ALA A 20 9.21 2.14 6.22
CA ALA A 20 8.40 1.53 5.13
C ALA A 20 6.98 2.14 5.06
N TRP A 21 6.74 3.25 5.76
CA TRP A 21 5.46 3.87 5.96
C TRP A 21 5.63 5.39 6.05
N CYS A 22 4.81 6.13 5.32
CA CYS A 22 4.71 7.58 5.46
C CYS A 22 3.71 7.92 6.58
N PRO A 23 4.04 8.81 7.54
CA PRO A 23 3.10 9.23 8.57
C PRO A 23 1.87 9.93 7.99
N GLU A 24 1.99 10.53 6.80
CA GLU A 24 0.93 11.18 6.04
C GLU A 24 0.45 10.31 4.86
N TRP A 25 0.38 8.99 5.06
CA TRP A 25 0.07 8.01 4.00
C TRP A 25 -1.18 8.34 3.17
N TRP A 26 -2.16 9.05 3.74
CA TRP A 26 -3.37 9.49 3.04
C TRP A 26 -3.10 10.48 1.90
N LYS A 27 -1.93 11.15 1.88
CA LYS A 27 -1.48 12.00 0.76
C LYS A 27 -1.07 11.19 -0.48
N HIS A 28 -1.04 9.86 -0.41
CA HIS A 28 -0.73 8.97 -1.53
C HIS A 28 -2.01 8.34 -2.10
N PRO A 29 -2.57 8.81 -3.23
CA PRO A 29 -3.81 8.28 -3.79
C PRO A 29 -3.75 6.77 -4.07
N GLU A 30 -2.61 6.28 -4.56
CA GLU A 30 -2.40 4.85 -4.80
C GLU A 30 -2.52 4.03 -3.50
N VAL A 31 -1.94 4.52 -2.40
CA VAL A 31 -1.99 3.85 -1.10
C VAL A 31 -3.42 3.81 -0.57
N VAL A 32 -4.11 4.94 -0.62
CA VAL A 32 -5.52 5.04 -0.22
C VAL A 32 -6.36 4.03 -0.99
N GLN A 33 -6.19 3.97 -2.31
CA GLN A 33 -6.92 3.04 -3.16
C GLN A 33 -6.62 1.58 -2.81
N ARG A 34 -5.34 1.20 -2.68
CA ARG A 34 -4.92 -0.17 -2.34
C ARG A 34 -5.48 -0.63 -0.99
N LEU A 35 -5.43 0.24 0.02
CA LEU A 35 -5.97 -0.07 1.35
C LEU A 35 -7.50 -0.17 1.31
N TYR A 36 -8.16 0.73 0.59
CA TYR A 36 -9.62 0.71 0.45
C TYR A 36 -10.12 -0.58 -0.22
N VAL A 37 -9.55 -0.96 -1.36
CA VAL A 37 -9.96 -2.19 -2.06
C VAL A 37 -9.61 -3.44 -1.26
N SER A 38 -8.46 -3.46 -0.57
CA SER A 38 -8.09 -4.56 0.33
C SER A 38 -9.09 -4.72 1.47
N TRP A 39 -9.53 -3.61 2.07
CA TRP A 39 -10.54 -3.61 3.11
C TRP A 39 -11.91 -4.09 2.59
N LYS A 40 -12.35 -3.64 1.42
CA LYS A 40 -13.58 -4.15 0.78
C LYS A 40 -13.52 -5.66 0.56
N ALA A 41 -12.39 -6.17 0.06
CA ALA A 41 -12.18 -7.61 -0.12
C ALA A 41 -12.15 -8.37 1.22
N TYR A 42 -11.60 -7.76 2.28
CA TYR A 42 -11.61 -8.36 3.61
C TYR A 42 -13.02 -8.50 4.17
N GLN A 43 -13.85 -7.47 4.00
CA GLN A 43 -15.26 -7.52 4.41
C GLN A 43 -15.98 -8.66 3.68
N GLN A 44 -15.80 -8.77 2.36
CA GLN A 44 -16.38 -9.87 1.59
C GLN A 44 -15.88 -11.25 2.07
N ALA A 45 -14.61 -11.36 2.44
CA ALA A 45 -14.04 -12.60 2.99
C ALA A 45 -14.63 -12.94 4.37
N VAL A 46 -14.90 -11.94 5.22
CA VAL A 46 -15.61 -12.11 6.49
C VAL A 46 -17.02 -12.65 6.24
N ASP A 47 -17.77 -12.05 5.33
CA ASP A 47 -19.16 -12.44 5.03
C ASP A 47 -19.24 -13.88 4.52
N ARG A 48 -18.25 -14.31 3.73
CA ARG A 48 -18.19 -15.67 3.15
C ARG A 48 -17.75 -16.76 4.13
N MET A 49 -17.27 -16.42 5.32
CA MET A 49 -16.76 -17.43 6.28
C MET A 49 -17.82 -18.46 6.73
N SER A 50 -19.11 -18.12 6.68
CA SER A 50 -20.20 -19.03 7.01
C SER A 50 -20.30 -20.21 6.02
N GLU A 51 -19.90 -19.99 4.77
CA GLU A 51 -19.98 -20.95 3.66
C GLU A 51 -18.61 -21.55 3.33
N ASP A 52 -17.55 -20.74 3.46
CA ASP A 52 -16.16 -21.11 3.16
C ASP A 52 -15.23 -20.71 4.30
N LYS A 53 -14.84 -21.69 5.12
CA LYS A 53 -13.92 -21.49 6.25
C LYS A 53 -12.53 -21.00 5.81
N GLY A 54 -12.17 -21.19 4.53
CA GLY A 54 -10.91 -20.74 3.94
C GLY A 54 -10.91 -19.30 3.45
N ALA A 55 -12.07 -18.62 3.39
CA ALA A 55 -12.22 -17.32 2.74
C ALA A 55 -11.23 -16.24 3.26
N LYS A 56 -11.01 -16.17 4.58
CA LYS A 56 -10.02 -15.23 5.15
C LYS A 56 -8.58 -15.61 4.82
N SER A 57 -8.23 -16.89 4.82
CA SER A 57 -6.89 -17.34 4.43
C SER A 57 -6.63 -17.03 2.95
N ALA A 58 -7.63 -17.24 2.09
CA ALA A 58 -7.57 -16.85 0.68
C ALA A 58 -7.39 -15.33 0.52
N TRP A 59 -8.08 -14.50 1.32
CA TRP A 59 -7.88 -13.05 1.28
C TRP A 59 -6.45 -12.62 1.58
N TRP A 60 -5.80 -13.22 2.59
CA TRP A 60 -4.40 -12.93 2.91
C TRP A 60 -3.51 -13.16 1.69
N VAL A 61 -3.59 -14.37 1.11
CA VAL A 61 -2.71 -14.80 0.03
C VAL A 61 -3.02 -14.11 -1.29
N GLN A 62 -4.30 -13.99 -1.65
CA GLN A 62 -4.74 -13.53 -2.98
C GLN A 62 -4.90 -12.01 -3.07
N HIS A 63 -5.08 -11.32 -1.94
CA HIS A 63 -5.29 -9.87 -1.93
C HIS A 63 -4.22 -9.16 -1.12
N TRP A 64 -4.15 -9.39 0.19
CA TRP A 64 -3.31 -8.57 1.06
C TRP A 64 -1.82 -8.69 0.74
N ASP A 65 -1.28 -9.91 0.63
CA ASP A 65 0.16 -10.12 0.48
C ASP A 65 0.73 -9.44 -0.78
N HIS A 66 -0.04 -9.45 -1.87
CA HIS A 66 0.30 -8.74 -3.11
C HIS A 66 0.32 -7.22 -2.93
N HIS A 67 -0.67 -6.64 -2.23
CA HIS A 67 -0.68 -5.21 -1.94
C HIS A 67 0.43 -4.83 -0.95
N ALA A 68 0.61 -5.60 0.12
CA ALA A 68 1.61 -5.39 1.15
C ALA A 68 3.02 -5.37 0.57
N ARG A 69 3.34 -6.31 -0.34
CA ARG A 69 4.63 -6.32 -1.05
C ARG A 69 4.92 -5.00 -1.75
N VAL A 70 3.93 -4.39 -2.41
CA VAL A 70 4.10 -3.12 -3.12
C VAL A 70 4.17 -1.93 -2.15
N LEU A 71 3.25 -1.89 -1.18
CA LEU A 71 3.16 -0.80 -0.20
C LEU A 71 4.45 -0.65 0.62
N PHE A 72 5.05 -1.78 1.00
CA PHE A 72 6.22 -1.82 1.88
C PHE A 72 7.55 -2.02 1.15
N ASP A 73 7.56 -1.96 -0.19
CA ASP A 73 8.81 -1.97 -0.96
C ASP A 73 9.56 -0.65 -0.73
N LYS A 74 10.72 -0.72 -0.07
CA LYS A 74 11.53 0.46 0.27
C LYS A 74 12.17 1.13 -0.96
N GLN A 75 12.38 0.38 -2.03
CA GLN A 75 13.08 0.86 -3.22
C GLN A 75 12.11 1.35 -4.29
N GLN A 76 10.99 0.65 -4.47
CA GLN A 76 10.06 0.90 -5.58
C GLN A 76 8.66 1.31 -5.11
N GLY A 77 8.34 1.10 -3.82
CA GLY A 77 7.02 1.38 -3.27
C GLY A 77 6.68 2.88 -3.20
N PRO A 78 5.41 3.20 -2.93
CA PRO A 78 4.91 4.57 -2.92
C PRO A 78 5.53 5.44 -1.82
N PHE A 79 6.11 4.83 -0.78
CA PHE A 79 6.76 5.53 0.33
C PHE A 79 8.28 5.71 0.17
N ARG A 80 8.90 5.26 -0.94
CA ARG A 80 10.37 5.28 -1.13
C ARG A 80 11.04 6.65 -0.96
N ALA A 81 10.28 7.72 -1.23
CA ALA A 81 10.72 9.10 -1.14
C ALA A 81 10.29 9.80 0.17
N CYS A 82 9.56 9.09 1.04
CA CYS A 82 9.11 9.61 2.33
C CYS A 82 10.13 9.27 3.43
N ASN A 83 10.08 10.03 4.52
CA ASN A 83 10.87 9.77 5.71
C ASN A 83 10.02 10.06 6.97
N GLN A 84 10.63 10.01 8.15
CA GLN A 84 9.93 10.25 9.42
C GLN A 84 9.39 11.69 9.55
N ALA A 85 9.95 12.66 8.81
CA ALA A 85 9.51 14.04 8.82
C ALA A 85 8.23 14.27 8.00
N GLY A 86 7.87 13.38 7.06
CA GLY A 86 6.62 13.51 6.30
C GLY A 86 6.65 12.96 4.88
N HIS A 87 5.56 13.23 4.15
CA HIS A 87 5.48 13.01 2.71
C HIS A 87 6.49 13.91 2.00
N LEU A 88 7.34 13.34 1.14
CA LEU A 88 8.29 14.09 0.29
C LEU A 88 9.14 15.15 1.01
N ALA A 89 9.42 14.98 2.31
CA ALA A 89 10.13 15.97 3.12
C ALA A 89 11.55 16.31 2.61
N ASP A 90 12.19 15.40 1.87
CA ASP A 90 13.50 15.64 1.25
C ASP A 90 13.41 16.23 -0.18
N ASN A 91 12.20 16.41 -0.73
CA ASN A 91 11.96 16.79 -2.13
C ASN A 91 11.07 18.05 -2.27
N ASP A 92 10.97 18.87 -1.22
CA ASP A 92 10.13 20.09 -1.18
C ASP A 92 8.70 19.84 -1.69
N ASP A 93 8.09 18.71 -1.30
CA ASP A 93 6.74 18.29 -1.73
C ASP A 93 6.55 18.13 -3.25
N THR A 94 7.63 18.08 -4.05
CA THR A 94 7.55 17.93 -5.51
C THR A 94 7.01 16.55 -5.91
N PRO A 95 5.80 16.43 -6.48
CA PRO A 95 5.25 15.13 -6.84
C PRO A 95 5.96 14.55 -8.06
N LEU A 96 6.07 13.21 -8.12
CA LEU A 96 6.47 12.47 -9.32
C LEU A 96 5.24 11.75 -9.90
N PRO A 97 4.31 12.47 -10.56
CA PRO A 97 3.08 11.86 -11.04
C PRO A 97 3.35 10.89 -12.18
N ILE A 98 2.74 9.71 -12.11
CA ILE A 98 2.50 8.90 -13.31
C ILE A 98 1.29 9.53 -13.99
N VAL A 99 1.53 10.30 -15.04
CA VAL A 99 0.45 10.89 -15.83
C VAL A 99 -0.06 9.81 -16.78
N VAL A 100 -1.34 9.44 -16.62
CA VAL A 100 -2.02 8.59 -17.62
C VAL A 100 -2.32 9.49 -18.81
N GLU A 101 -1.37 9.57 -19.72
CA GLU A 101 -1.55 10.27 -20.99
C GLU A 101 -2.29 9.35 -21.96
N VAL A 102 -3.26 9.92 -22.68
CA VAL A 102 -3.84 9.23 -23.83
C VAL A 102 -2.71 9.10 -24.86
N PRO A 103 -2.40 7.88 -25.34
CA PRO A 103 -1.41 7.73 -26.38
C PRO A 103 -1.75 8.63 -27.58
N PRO A 104 -0.77 9.29 -28.21
CA PRO A 104 -0.99 10.02 -29.46
C PRO A 104 -1.75 9.16 -30.49
N ASP A 105 -2.59 9.77 -31.32
CA ASP A 105 -3.39 9.06 -32.33
C ASP A 105 -2.53 8.24 -33.32
N ASP A 106 -1.25 8.61 -33.47
CA ASP A 106 -0.25 7.94 -34.32
C ASP A 106 0.64 6.95 -33.56
N ALA A 107 0.40 6.72 -32.26
CA ALA A 107 1.14 5.75 -31.48
C ALA A 107 0.93 4.34 -32.05
N ARG A 108 1.98 3.80 -32.67
CA ARG A 108 2.00 2.41 -33.12
C ARG A 108 1.86 1.49 -31.91
N LEU A 109 0.68 0.87 -31.78
CA LEU A 109 0.49 -0.27 -30.90
C LEU A 109 1.26 -1.45 -31.50
N ILE A 110 2.33 -1.85 -30.81
CA ILE A 110 3.12 -3.06 -31.10
C ILE A 110 2.47 -4.30 -30.46
#